data_AF-A0A7J7LNK1-F1
#
_entry.id   AF-A0A7J7LNK1-F1
#
_cell.length_a   1.000
_cell.length_b   1.000
_cell.length_c   1.000
_cell.angle_alpha   90.00
_cell.angle_beta   90.00
_cell.angle_gamma   90.00
#
_symmetry.space_group_name_H-M   'P 1'
#
loop_
_entity.id
_entity.type
_entity.pdbx_description
1 polymer ?
#
loop_
_entity_poly.entity_id
_entity_poly.type
_entity_poly.pdbx_seq_one_letter_code
_entity_poly.pdbx_strand_id
1 'polypeptide(L)'
;MAFTNWKTQLRKDHYDIYYTDEERKNRRPKAVEKNDWNLFVDICSTAKEQEKREKGKRARSKMVSPHTTGRMDSAGKKEILAIL
;
A
#
# COMPACT_ATOMS: atom_id res chain seq x y z
N MET A 1 -9.44 -8.73 7.66
CA MET A 1 -9.41 -9.16 6.25
C MET A 1 -8.06 -8.84 5.65
N ALA A 2 -7.21 -9.85 5.44
CA ALA A 2 -5.93 -9.67 4.79
C ALA A 2 -6.18 -9.45 3.29
N PHE A 3 -6.03 -8.22 2.79
CA PHE A 3 -5.94 -7.95 1.37
C PHE A 3 -4.57 -8.44 0.86
N THR A 4 -4.31 -9.75 0.94
CA THR A 4 -3.15 -10.39 0.33
C THR A 4 -3.43 -10.56 -1.16
N ASN A 5 -3.39 -9.43 -1.88
CA ASN A 5 -3.32 -9.45 -3.33
C ASN A 5 -1.99 -10.13 -3.70
N TRP A 6 -2.05 -11.18 -4.54
CA TRP A 6 -0.88 -11.93 -4.99
C TRP A 6 0.23 -11.01 -5.56
N LYS A 7 -0.15 -9.87 -6.17
CA LYS A 7 0.80 -8.85 -6.65
C LYS A 7 1.58 -8.17 -5.53
N THR A 8 0.95 -7.96 -4.38
CA THR A 8 1.61 -7.38 -3.19
C THR A 8 2.62 -8.35 -2.61
N GLN A 9 2.27 -9.64 -2.57
CA GLN A 9 3.16 -10.69 -2.09
C GLN A 9 4.33 -10.91 -3.03
N LEU A 10 4.07 -10.97 -4.35
CA LEU A 10 5.09 -11.01 -5.39
C LEU A 10 6.12 -9.88 -5.22
N ARG A 11 5.66 -8.67 -4.93
CA ARG A 11 6.54 -7.52 -4.72
C ARG A 11 7.38 -7.67 -3.45
N LYS A 12 6.75 -8.03 -2.33
CA LYS A 12 7.45 -8.20 -1.05
C LYS A 12 8.52 -9.30 -1.14
N ASP A 13 8.20 -10.40 -1.81
CA ASP A 13 9.02 -11.61 -1.81
C ASP A 13 10.08 -11.60 -2.93
N HIS A 14 9.90 -10.81 -4.00
CA HIS A 14 10.79 -10.84 -5.16
C HIS A 14 11.25 -9.49 -5.69
N TYR A 15 10.69 -8.36 -5.22
CA TYR A 15 11.07 -7.02 -5.68
C TYR A 15 11.73 -6.20 -4.58
N ASP A 16 11.09 -6.09 -3.41
CA ASP A 16 11.53 -5.23 -2.30
C ASP A 16 12.82 -5.72 -1.62
N ILE A 17 13.23 -6.97 -1.85
CA ILE A 17 14.45 -7.58 -1.28
C ILE A 17 15.72 -7.06 -1.97
N TYR A 18 15.61 -6.65 -3.23
CA TYR A 18 16.76 -6.27 -4.05
C TYR A 18 16.91 -4.76 -4.16
N TYR A 19 18.15 -4.29 -4.19
CA TYR A 19 18.48 -2.86 -4.19
C TYR A 19 18.45 -2.29 -5.61
N THR A 20 18.98 -3.04 -6.58
CA THR A 20 19.11 -2.59 -7.98
C THR A 20 18.06 -3.18 -8.90
N ASP A 21 17.71 -2.46 -9.97
CA ASP A 21 16.76 -2.96 -10.96
C ASP A 21 17.31 -4.14 -11.78
N GLU A 22 18.61 -4.20 -11.98
CA GLU A 22 19.27 -5.33 -12.65
C GLU A 22 19.13 -6.63 -11.84
N GLU A 23 19.36 -6.57 -10.53
CA GLU A 23 19.13 -7.72 -9.65
C GLU A 23 17.66 -8.14 -9.66
N ARG A 24 16.72 -7.18 -9.65
CA ARG A 24 15.28 -7.46 -9.69
C ARG A 24 14.90 -8.18 -10.99
N LYS A 25 15.36 -7.70 -12.14
CA LYS A 25 15.07 -8.33 -13.45
C LYS A 25 15.65 -9.74 -13.55
N ASN A 26 16.82 -9.97 -12.99
CA ASN A 26 17.47 -11.29 -12.98
C ASN A 26 16.81 -12.28 -12.01
N ARG A 27 16.22 -11.79 -10.90
CA ARG A 27 15.56 -12.62 -9.87
C ARG A 27 14.06 -12.83 -10.16
N ARG A 28 13.73 -13.08 -11.43
CA ARG A 28 12.35 -13.33 -11.87
C ARG A 28 11.76 -14.60 -11.22
N PRO A 29 10.54 -14.53 -10.65
CA PRO A 29 9.79 -15.71 -10.24
C PRO A 29 9.52 -16.65 -11.43
N LYS A 30 9.65 -17.97 -11.24
CA LYS A 30 9.43 -18.95 -12.34
C LYS A 30 8.02 -18.91 -12.92
N ALA A 31 7.03 -18.51 -12.11
CA ALA A 31 5.63 -18.45 -12.50
C ALA A 31 5.24 -17.20 -13.31
N VAL A 32 6.17 -16.24 -13.49
CA VAL A 32 5.90 -14.98 -14.19
C VAL A 32 6.68 -14.93 -15.50
N GLU A 33 6.03 -14.46 -16.55
CA GLU A 33 6.67 -14.27 -17.85
C GLU A 33 7.79 -13.23 -17.79
N LYS A 34 8.85 -13.40 -18.60
CA LYS A 34 10.01 -12.47 -18.59
C LYS A 34 9.59 -11.04 -18.91
N ASN A 35 8.74 -10.88 -19.91
CA ASN A 35 8.38 -9.57 -20.43
C ASN A 35 7.55 -8.80 -19.42
N ASP A 36 6.53 -9.46 -18.85
CA ASP A 36 5.70 -8.90 -17.78
C ASP A 36 6.50 -8.53 -16.55
N TRP A 37 7.48 -9.35 -16.17
CA TRP A 37 8.35 -9.05 -15.03
C TRP A 37 9.22 -7.82 -15.28
N ASN A 38 9.83 -7.71 -16.46
CA ASN A 38 10.63 -6.54 -16.81
C ASN A 38 9.80 -5.26 -16.81
N LEU A 39 8.61 -5.30 -17.44
CA LEU A 39 7.68 -4.18 -17.46
C LEU A 39 7.25 -3.78 -16.04
N PHE A 40 6.98 -4.78 -15.19
CA PHE A 40 6.65 -4.55 -13.79
C PHE A 40 7.79 -3.84 -13.03
N VAL A 41 9.04 -4.28 -13.23
CA VAL A 41 10.20 -3.66 -12.59
C VAL A 41 10.36 -2.21 -13.05
N ASP A 42 10.22 -1.94 -14.35
CA ASP A 42 10.34 -0.60 -14.93
C ASP A 42 9.26 0.36 -14.40
N ILE A 43 8.01 -0.11 -14.33
CA ILE A 43 6.91 0.66 -13.72
C ILE A 43 7.21 0.97 -12.25
N CYS A 44 7.68 -0.03 -11.49
CA CYS A 44 7.94 0.14 -10.07
C CYS A 44 9.16 1.03 -9.76
N SER A 45 10.10 1.13 -10.70
CA SER A 45 11.28 2.01 -10.64
C SER A 45 10.95 3.48 -10.90
N THR A 46 9.82 3.77 -11.55
CA THR A 46 9.40 5.15 -11.85
C THR A 46 9.18 5.95 -10.56
N ALA A 47 9.77 7.15 -10.49
CA ALA A 47 9.71 8.03 -9.31
C ALA A 47 8.27 8.29 -8.80
N LYS A 48 7.32 8.46 -9.73
CA LYS A 48 5.90 8.67 -9.42
C LYS A 48 5.28 7.50 -8.64
N GLU A 49 5.64 6.27 -8.97
CA GLU A 49 5.13 5.09 -8.28
C GLU A 49 5.81 4.88 -6.93
N GLN A 50 7.10 5.21 -6.82
CA GLN A 50 7.81 5.22 -5.55
C GLN A 50 7.21 6.23 -4.57
N GLU A 51 6.92 7.45 -5.03
CA GLU A 51 6.31 8.51 -4.21
C GLU A 51 4.91 8.10 -3.70
N LYS A 52 4.05 7.61 -4.60
CA LYS A 52 2.72 7.10 -4.21
C LYS A 52 2.82 6.01 -3.15
N ARG A 53 3.82 5.13 -3.27
CA ARG A 53 4.05 4.03 -2.34
C ARG A 53 4.46 4.53 -0.97
N GLU A 54 5.40 5.47 -0.90
CA GLU A 54 5.83 6.08 0.36
C GLU A 54 4.69 6.85 1.03
N LYS A 55 3.89 7.59 0.25
CA LYS A 55 2.67 8.23 0.76
C LYS A 55 1.69 7.20 1.34
N GLY A 56 1.48 6.08 0.65
CA GLY A 56 0.62 4.99 1.13
C GLY A 56 1.14 4.32 2.41
N LYS A 57 2.46 4.11 2.53
CA LYS A 57 3.08 3.57 3.76
C LYS A 57 2.87 4.53 4.93
N ARG A 58 3.14 5.83 4.73
CA ARG A 58 2.93 6.88 5.74
C ARG A 58 1.46 7.01 6.15
N ALA A 59 0.52 6.88 5.22
CA ALA A 59 -0.90 6.91 5.53
C ALA A 59 -1.32 5.72 6.39
N ARG A 60 -0.86 4.50 6.04
CA ARG A 60 -1.14 3.29 6.82
C ARG A 60 -0.49 3.31 8.21
N SER A 61 0.72 3.85 8.35
CA SER A 61 1.38 3.95 9.66
C SER A 61 0.68 4.92 10.61
N LYS A 62 -0.08 5.90 10.07
CA LYS A 62 -0.85 6.88 10.84
C LYS A 62 -2.28 6.43 11.15
N MET A 63 -2.75 5.33 10.56
CA MET A 63 -4.06 4.76 10.87
C MET A 63 -4.00 3.99 12.20
N VAL A 64 -4.52 4.60 13.27
CA VAL A 64 -4.56 4.03 14.63
C VAL A 64 -5.72 3.04 14.82
N SER A 65 -6.73 3.03 13.95
CA SER A 65 -7.80 2.02 13.94
C SER A 65 -8.28 1.77 12.50
N PRO A 66 -8.41 0.50 12.05
CA PRO A 66 -8.86 0.18 10.70
C PRO A 66 -10.37 0.39 10.46
N HIS A 67 -11.15 0.60 11.52
CA HIS A 67 -12.61 0.60 11.46
C HIS A 67 -13.16 1.86 12.11
N THR A 68 -13.72 2.77 11.29
CA THR A 68 -14.91 3.49 11.71
C THR A 68 -16.05 2.47 11.71
N THR A 69 -16.29 1.81 12.84
CA THR A 69 -17.55 1.10 13.05
C THR A 69 -18.64 2.15 12.93
N GLY A 70 -19.39 2.11 11.82
CA GLY A 70 -20.47 3.06 11.59
C GLY A 70 -21.52 2.92 12.68
N ARG A 71 -21.74 3.99 13.44
CA ARG A 71 -23.08 4.48 13.75
C ARG A 71 -23.22 5.83 13.06
N MET A 72 -23.79 5.82 11.86
CA MET A 72 -24.57 6.96 11.40
C MET A 72 -25.83 6.98 12.27
N ASP A 73 -25.70 7.57 13.45
CA ASP A 73 -26.84 7.95 14.24
C ASP A 73 -27.06 9.43 14.00
N SER A 74 -28.02 9.68 13.13
CA SER A 74 -28.66 10.96 12.93
C SER A 74 -28.96 11.65 14.27
N ALA A 75 -28.70 12.96 14.31
CA ALA A 75 -29.32 13.94 15.21
C ALA A 75 -29.11 13.77 16.74
N GLY A 76 -28.17 14.55 17.27
CA GLY A 76 -28.13 14.87 18.69
C GLY A 76 -27.28 16.12 18.91
N LYS A 77 -27.85 17.30 18.66
CA LYS A 77 -27.29 18.58 19.13
C LYS A 77 -27.01 18.43 20.64
N LYS A 78 -25.76 18.54 21.06
CA LYS A 78 -25.44 18.86 22.45
C LYS A 78 -25.07 20.33 22.49
N GLU A 79 -26.08 21.14 22.80
CA GLU A 79 -25.87 22.47 23.35
C GLU A 79 -24.95 22.34 24.56
N ILE A 80 -23.80 23.01 24.52
CA ILE A 80 -22.96 23.20 25.69
C ILE A 80 -23.56 24.40 26.42
N LEU A 81 -24.47 24.13 27.36
CA LEU A 81 -24.88 25.09 28.37
C LEU A 81 -23.66 25.38 29.24
N ALA A 82 -23.05 26.53 29.01
CA ALA A 82 -22.08 27.13 29.92
C ALA A 82 -22.84 27.58 31.18
N ILE A 83 -22.59 26.92 32.30
CA ILE A 83 -22.94 27.43 33.63
C ILE A 83 -21.77 28.32 34.06
N LEU A 84 -22.02 29.63 34.15
CA LEU A 84 -21.37 30.58 35.06
C LEU A 84 -22.46 31.37 35.76
#